data_AF-A0A3S0NLC0-F1
#
_entry.id   AF-A0A3S0NLC0-F1
#
_cell.length_a   1.000
_cell.length_b   1.000
_cell.length_c   1.000
_cell.angle_alpha   90.00
_cell.angle_beta   90.00
_cell.angle_gamma   90.00
#
_symmetry.space_group_name_H-M   'P 1'
#
loop_
_entity.id
_entity.type
_entity.pdbx_description
1 polymer ?
#
loop_
_entity_poly.entity_id
_entity_poly.type
_entity_poly.pdbx_seq_one_letter_code
_entity_poly.pdbx_strand_id
1 'polypeptide(L)'
;MRKMIILFSLILAAMTNAQNQRFIYEYKFVIDSTAKDKQESETMYLDITSKGSKFYSRDYFESDSTMQAIVEKDTQSLNINLGNFKFKGKIRYNIEKMYPQYAVNFFTVLGSDEYHIQEDRKQVWKILPEKEK
;
A
#
# COMPACT_ATOMS: atom_id res chain seq x y z
N MET A 1 0.19 -35.20 -32.08
CA MET A 1 -0.61 -34.92 -30.87
C MET A 1 0.14 -34.11 -29.82
N ARG A 2 1.32 -34.54 -29.33
CA ARG A 2 2.09 -33.81 -28.30
C ARG A 2 2.40 -32.33 -28.63
N LYS A 3 2.76 -32.03 -29.89
CA LYS A 3 3.02 -30.65 -30.36
C LYS A 3 1.75 -29.77 -30.38
N MET A 4 0.58 -30.35 -30.69
CA MET A 4 -0.69 -29.62 -30.65
C MET A 4 -1.13 -29.32 -29.22
N ILE A 5 -0.89 -30.26 -28.29
CA ILE A 5 -1.17 -30.04 -26.86
C ILE A 5 -0.31 -28.90 -26.33
N ILE A 6 0.97 -28.85 -26.68
CA ILE A 6 1.89 -27.77 -26.28
C ILE A 6 1.44 -26.42 -26.86
N LEU A 7 1.07 -26.37 -28.14
CA LEU A 7 0.57 -25.15 -28.77
C LEU A 7 -0.73 -24.66 -28.11
N PHE A 8 -1.65 -25.58 -27.83
CA PHE A 8 -2.90 -25.26 -27.14
C PHE A 8 -2.66 -24.73 -25.73
N SER A 9 -1.72 -25.30 -24.98
CA SER A 9 -1.34 -24.78 -23.65
C SER A 9 -0.70 -23.39 -23.70
N LEU A 10 0.09 -23.08 -24.73
CA LEU A 10 0.70 -21.75 -24.93
C LEU A 10 -0.35 -20.68 -25.24
N ILE A 11 -1.33 -21.00 -26.09
CA ILE A 11 -2.44 -20.10 -26.40
C ILE A 11 -3.29 -19.83 -25.16
N LEU A 12 -3.59 -20.87 -24.36
CA LEU A 12 -4.37 -20.71 -23.13
C LEU A 12 -3.66 -19.81 -22.10
N ALA A 13 -2.34 -19.94 -21.95
CA ALA A 13 -1.53 -19.10 -21.09
C ALA A 13 -1.46 -17.63 -21.57
N ALA A 14 -1.50 -17.40 -22.87
CA ALA A 14 -1.52 -16.04 -23.43
C ALA A 14 -2.87 -15.32 -23.23
N MET A 15 -3.96 -16.05 -23.02
CA MET A 15 -5.29 -15.47 -22.79
C MET A 15 -5.55 -15.07 -21.35
N THR A 16 -4.73 -15.53 -20.38
CA THR A 16 -4.88 -15.15 -18.98
C THR A 16 -4.19 -13.81 -18.70
N ASN A 17 -4.96 -12.72 -18.70
CA ASN A 17 -4.50 -11.40 -18.25
C ASN A 17 -4.89 -11.19 -16.78
N ALA A 18 -4.04 -11.65 -15.86
CA ALA A 18 -4.21 -11.46 -14.41
C ALA A 18 -3.07 -10.61 -13.82
N GLN A 19 -2.57 -9.63 -14.57
CA GLN A 19 -1.44 -8.82 -14.11
C GLN A 19 -1.93 -7.72 -13.16
N ASN A 20 -1.68 -7.91 -11.87
CA ASN A 20 -1.71 -6.81 -10.92
C ASN A 20 -0.53 -5.87 -11.21
N GLN A 21 -0.75 -4.57 -11.11
CA GLN A 21 0.27 -3.55 -11.32
C GLN A 21 0.64 -2.92 -9.98
N ARG A 22 1.93 -2.64 -9.77
CA ARG A 22 2.41 -1.87 -8.61
C ARG A 22 3.14 -0.64 -9.11
N PHE A 23 2.68 0.52 -8.66
CA PHE A 23 3.40 1.79 -8.81
C PHE A 23 4.08 2.12 -7.48
N ILE A 24 5.32 2.58 -7.56
CA ILE A 24 6.15 2.90 -6.40
C ILE A 24 6.40 4.41 -6.41
N TYR A 25 6.08 5.06 -5.30
CA TYR A 25 6.28 6.49 -5.10
C TYR A 25 7.29 6.73 -3.99
N GLU A 26 8.15 7.72 -4.17
CA GLU A 26 8.97 8.28 -3.09
C GLU A 26 8.24 9.51 -2.54
N TYR A 27 7.75 9.41 -1.30
CA TYR A 27 7.22 10.56 -0.58
C TYR A 27 8.36 11.27 0.12
N LYS A 28 8.40 12.60 0.03
CA LYS A 28 9.35 13.45 0.76
C LYS A 28 8.58 14.46 1.59
N PHE A 29 8.81 14.48 2.88
CA PHE A 29 8.07 15.34 3.82
C PHE A 29 8.96 15.82 4.96
N VAL A 30 8.48 16.83 5.68
CA VAL A 30 9.09 17.31 6.91
C VAL A 30 8.03 17.24 7.99
N ILE A 31 8.28 16.47 9.06
CA ILE A 31 7.32 16.31 10.16
C ILE A 31 7.24 17.60 11.00
N ASP A 32 8.40 18.15 11.33
CA ASP A 32 8.52 19.38 12.09
C ASP A 32 8.64 20.58 11.15
N SER A 33 7.56 21.37 11.05
CA SER A 33 7.51 22.57 10.23
C SER A 33 8.63 23.60 10.53
N THR A 34 9.25 23.55 11.72
CA THR A 34 10.35 24.43 12.12
C THR A 34 11.73 23.89 11.72
N ALA A 35 11.87 22.58 11.53
CA ALA A 35 13.13 21.92 11.17
C ALA A 35 13.14 21.53 9.68
N LYS A 36 13.09 22.54 8.81
CA LYS A 36 12.98 22.36 7.34
C LYS A 36 14.15 21.58 6.72
N ASP A 37 15.28 21.52 7.40
CA ASP A 37 16.48 20.77 7.04
C ASP A 37 16.34 19.26 7.27
N LYS A 38 15.36 18.82 8.06
CA LYS A 38 15.12 17.42 8.40
C LYS A 38 14.07 16.80 7.48
N GLN A 39 14.38 16.75 6.18
CA GLN A 39 13.55 16.05 5.21
C GLN A 39 13.64 14.53 5.45
N GLU A 40 12.50 13.90 5.60
CA GLU A 40 12.34 12.45 5.64
C GLU A 40 11.75 11.97 4.31
N SER A 41 12.04 10.72 3.95
CA SER A 41 11.42 10.06 2.80
C SER A 41 10.84 8.71 3.18
N GLU A 42 9.78 8.33 2.46
CA GLU A 42 9.07 7.07 2.69
C GLU A 42 8.59 6.50 1.36
N THR A 43 8.71 5.18 1.21
CA THR A 43 8.27 4.49 -0.01
C THR A 43 6.79 4.13 0.09
N MET A 44 5.99 4.61 -0.85
CA MET A 44 4.56 4.30 -0.95
C MET A 44 4.30 3.37 -2.13
N TYR A 45 3.42 2.38 -1.92
CA TYR A 45 2.94 1.49 -2.96
C TYR A 45 1.51 1.84 -3.34
N LEU A 46 1.26 1.83 -4.66
CA LEU A 46 -0.08 1.76 -5.23
C LEU A 46 -0.21 0.45 -5.97
N ASP A 47 -0.92 -0.48 -5.37
CA ASP A 47 -1.26 -1.75 -5.99
C ASP A 47 -2.59 -1.63 -6.71
N ILE A 48 -2.65 -2.08 -7.96
CA ILE A 48 -3.84 -2.10 -8.78
C ILE A 48 -4.12 -3.54 -9.18
N THR A 49 -5.35 -3.97 -8.92
CA THR A 49 -5.87 -5.29 -9.22
C THR A 49 -7.19 -5.15 -9.98
N SER A 50 -7.72 -6.27 -10.48
CA SER A 50 -9.05 -6.29 -11.11
C SER A 50 -10.18 -5.88 -10.15
N LYS A 51 -9.98 -6.02 -8.83
CA LYS A 51 -10.98 -5.70 -7.80
C LYS A 51 -10.92 -4.26 -7.31
N GLY A 52 -9.83 -3.54 -7.60
CA GLY A 52 -9.59 -2.24 -7.01
C GLY A 52 -8.11 -1.88 -6.90
N SER A 53 -7.84 -0.79 -6.19
CA SER A 53 -6.47 -0.36 -5.88
C SER A 53 -6.27 -0.13 -4.39
N LYS A 54 -5.04 -0.33 -3.91
CA LYS A 54 -4.63 -0.06 -2.53
C LYS A 54 -3.38 0.81 -2.51
N PHE A 55 -3.46 1.95 -1.82
CA PHE A 55 -2.37 2.88 -1.63
C PHE A 55 -1.92 2.88 -0.17
N TYR A 56 -0.65 2.58 0.10
CA TYR A 56 -0.16 2.37 1.46
C TYR A 56 1.36 2.52 1.56
N SER A 57 1.87 2.71 2.77
CA SER A 57 3.31 2.73 3.03
C SER A 57 3.92 1.33 3.00
N ARG A 58 4.96 1.16 2.21
CA ARG A 58 5.78 -0.06 2.21
C ARG A 58 6.46 -0.25 3.56
N ASP A 59 7.06 0.81 4.09
CA ASP A 59 7.88 0.72 5.30
C ASP A 59 7.02 0.40 6.53
N TYR A 60 5.80 0.93 6.57
CA TYR A 60 4.79 0.56 7.58
C TYR A 60 4.39 -0.90 7.42
N PHE A 61 4.03 -1.33 6.21
CA PHE A 61 3.58 -2.70 5.93
C PHE A 61 4.64 -3.75 6.29
N GLU A 62 5.90 -3.51 5.94
CA GLU A 62 7.01 -4.41 6.29
C GLU A 62 7.24 -4.47 7.80
N SER A 63 7.13 -3.32 8.48
CA SER A 63 7.29 -3.24 9.94
C SER A 63 6.18 -3.97 10.68
N ASP A 64 4.93 -3.77 10.26
CA ASP A 64 3.76 -4.44 10.81
C ASP A 64 3.87 -5.96 10.65
N SER A 65 4.17 -6.43 9.43
CA SER A 65 4.37 -7.85 9.13
C SER A 65 5.50 -8.47 9.96
N THR A 66 6.61 -7.74 10.12
CA THR A 66 7.76 -8.23 10.91
C THR A 66 7.44 -8.26 12.40
N MET A 67 6.74 -7.25 12.92
CA MET A 67 6.29 -7.21 14.31
C MET A 67 5.37 -8.39 14.60
N GLN A 68 4.38 -8.63 13.73
CA GLN A 68 3.47 -9.75 13.85
C GLN A 68 4.23 -11.08 13.92
N ALA A 69 5.19 -11.31 13.01
CA ALA A 69 5.99 -12.53 13.01
C ALA A 69 6.83 -12.72 14.29
N ILE A 70 7.35 -11.63 14.87
CA ILE A 70 8.08 -11.67 16.16
C ILE A 70 7.11 -12.07 17.29
N VAL A 71 5.96 -11.41 17.36
CA VAL A 71 4.92 -11.69 18.37
C VAL A 71 4.44 -13.13 18.27
N GLU A 72 4.13 -13.61 17.06
CA GLU A 72 3.69 -14.99 16.81
C GLU A 72 4.73 -16.01 17.28
N LYS A 73 6.01 -15.78 17.00
CA LYS A 73 7.10 -16.64 17.47
C LYS A 73 7.23 -16.65 19.00
N ASP A 74 7.04 -15.50 19.63
CA ASP A 74 7.19 -15.33 21.07
C ASP A 74 5.92 -15.69 21.88
N THR A 75 4.78 -15.97 21.23
CA THR A 75 3.52 -16.36 21.90
C THR A 75 3.62 -17.64 22.74
N GLN A 76 4.69 -18.42 22.62
CA GLN A 76 5.00 -19.53 23.54
C GLN A 76 5.53 -19.04 24.90
N SER A 77 5.80 -17.74 25.06
CA SER A 77 6.34 -17.12 26.26
C SER A 77 5.44 -15.98 26.75
N LEU A 78 5.35 -15.80 28.07
CA LEU A 78 4.54 -14.74 28.71
C LEU A 78 5.14 -13.32 28.53
N ASN A 79 6.31 -13.19 27.90
CA ASN A 79 7.02 -11.92 27.71
C ASN A 79 7.49 -11.81 26.25
N ILE A 80 6.87 -10.90 25.49
CA ILE A 80 7.26 -10.64 24.09
C ILE A 80 8.62 -9.90 24.09
N ASN A 81 9.63 -10.46 23.43
CA ASN A 81 10.94 -9.84 23.31
C ASN A 81 11.12 -9.18 21.93
N LEU A 82 10.87 -7.88 21.85
CA LEU A 82 11.08 -7.10 20.62
C LEU A 82 12.56 -6.87 20.29
N GLY A 83 13.49 -7.18 21.19
CA GLY A 83 14.93 -6.99 20.99
C GLY A 83 15.26 -5.59 20.43
N ASN A 84 15.92 -5.57 19.27
CA ASN A 84 16.32 -4.35 18.56
C ASN A 84 15.34 -3.92 17.45
N PHE A 85 14.11 -4.43 17.46
CA PHE A 85 13.13 -4.10 16.44
C PHE A 85 12.81 -2.60 16.47
N LYS A 86 12.93 -1.95 15.30
CA LYS A 86 12.57 -0.54 15.11
C LYS A 86 11.45 -0.47 14.08
N PHE A 87 10.29 -0.02 14.53
CA PHE A 87 9.16 0.20 13.65
C PHE A 87 9.47 1.33 12.67
N LYS A 88 9.34 1.05 11.36
CA LYS A 88 9.53 2.00 10.26
C LYS A 88 8.17 2.39 9.68
N GLY A 89 8.15 3.48 8.92
CA GLY A 89 6.93 4.02 8.32
C GLY A 89 6.25 5.04 9.24
N LYS A 90 6.27 6.30 8.81
CA LYS A 90 5.57 7.40 9.48
C LYS A 90 4.16 7.55 8.93
N ILE A 91 3.94 7.15 7.67
CA ILE A 91 2.65 7.19 7.02
C ILE A 91 1.88 5.92 7.37
N ARG A 92 0.93 6.04 8.31
CA ARG A 92 0.12 4.91 8.81
C ARG A 92 -1.22 4.73 8.11
N TYR A 93 -1.64 5.70 7.31
CA TYR A 93 -2.90 5.59 6.59
C TYR A 93 -2.76 4.69 5.36
N ASN A 94 -3.87 4.11 4.93
CA ASN A 94 -3.99 3.49 3.62
C ASN A 94 -5.33 3.84 2.97
N ILE A 95 -5.36 3.82 1.65
CA ILE A 95 -6.55 4.14 0.86
C ILE A 95 -6.86 2.95 -0.03
N GLU A 96 -8.09 2.47 0.03
CA GLU A 96 -8.59 1.41 -0.84
C GLU A 96 -9.68 1.96 -1.75
N LYS A 97 -9.59 1.64 -3.04
CA LYS A 97 -10.60 2.00 -4.04
C LYS A 97 -11.16 0.72 -4.65
N MET A 98 -12.46 0.48 -4.47
CA MET A 98 -13.12 -0.75 -4.91
C MET A 98 -13.72 -0.59 -6.31
N TYR A 99 -13.52 -1.57 -7.17
CA TYR A 99 -14.12 -1.61 -8.51
C TYR A 99 -15.32 -2.57 -8.55
N PRO A 100 -16.33 -2.32 -9.41
CA PRO A 100 -16.42 -1.22 -10.39
C PRO A 100 -17.04 0.08 -9.87
N GLN A 101 -17.57 0.12 -8.64
CA GLN A 101 -18.33 1.27 -8.13
C GLN A 101 -17.45 2.47 -7.76
N TYR A 102 -16.12 2.29 -7.74
CA TYR A 102 -15.14 3.30 -7.36
C TYR A 102 -15.33 3.88 -5.96
N ALA A 103 -15.93 3.11 -5.05
CA ALA A 103 -16.05 3.48 -3.65
C ALA A 103 -14.66 3.55 -3.01
N VAL A 104 -14.41 4.61 -2.24
CA VAL A 104 -13.12 4.90 -1.61
C VAL A 104 -13.26 4.72 -0.10
N ASN A 105 -12.37 3.92 0.47
CA ASN A 105 -12.21 3.71 1.90
C ASN A 105 -10.87 4.29 2.33
N PHE A 106 -10.89 5.13 3.35
CA PHE A 106 -9.71 5.67 3.99
C PHE A 106 -9.54 5.02 5.37
N PHE A 107 -8.40 4.38 5.57
CA PHE A 107 -8.03 3.76 6.82
C PHE A 107 -6.93 4.58 7.47
N THR A 108 -7.06 4.92 8.75
CA THR A 108 -6.06 5.70 9.47
C THR A 108 -6.06 5.33 10.95
N VAL A 109 -5.04 5.76 11.67
CA VAL A 109 -4.87 5.49 13.10
C VAL A 109 -4.86 6.81 13.86
N LEU A 110 -5.68 6.91 14.91
CA LEU A 110 -5.62 8.01 15.87
C LEU A 110 -5.40 7.41 17.27
N GLY A 111 -4.25 7.69 17.86
CA GLY A 111 -3.87 7.06 19.13
C GLY A 111 -3.69 5.55 18.97
N SER A 112 -4.46 4.78 19.73
CA SER A 112 -4.52 3.31 19.66
C SER A 112 -5.55 2.78 18.67
N ASP A 113 -6.41 3.65 18.16
CA ASP A 113 -7.64 3.22 17.49
C ASP A 113 -7.49 3.35 15.97
N GLU A 114 -7.95 2.31 15.27
CA GLU A 114 -8.05 2.31 13.82
C GLU A 114 -9.42 2.79 13.37
N TYR A 115 -9.44 3.65 12.36
CA TYR A 115 -10.63 4.24 11.80
C TYR A 115 -10.78 3.79 10.35
N HIS A 116 -11.98 3.34 10.01
CA HIS A 116 -12.43 3.14 8.64
C HIS A 116 -13.41 4.25 8.28
N ILE A 117 -13.05 5.05 7.28
CA ILE A 117 -13.82 6.21 6.85
C ILE A 117 -14.19 6.00 5.38
N GLN A 118 -15.48 5.93 5.09
CA GLN A 118 -15.96 5.93 3.73
C GLN A 118 -15.89 7.36 3.16
N GLU A 119 -15.23 7.50 2.01
CA GLU A 119 -15.03 8.78 1.34
C GLU A 119 -16.09 8.97 0.24
N ASP A 120 -16.98 9.93 0.43
CA ASP A 120 -18.05 10.28 -0.50
C ASP A 120 -17.92 11.70 -1.07
N ARG A 121 -16.91 12.47 -0.64
CA ARG A 121 -16.73 13.85 -1.07
C ARG A 121 -16.37 13.89 -2.55
N LYS A 122 -17.06 14.75 -3.30
CA LYS A 122 -16.77 14.99 -4.72
C LYS A 122 -15.52 15.86 -4.85
N GLN A 123 -14.54 15.39 -5.60
CA GLN A 123 -13.32 16.15 -5.86
C GLN A 123 -13.58 17.22 -6.92
N VAL A 124 -13.52 18.49 -6.51
CA VAL A 124 -13.70 19.64 -7.40
C VAL A 124 -12.32 20.08 -7.90
N TRP A 125 -11.99 19.68 -9.13
CA TRP A 125 -10.71 19.99 -9.76
C TRP A 125 -10.74 21.35 -10.46
N LYS A 126 -9.72 22.18 -10.23
CA LYS A 126 -9.43 23.36 -11.05
C LYS A 126 -8.27 23.05 -11.99
N ILE A 127 -8.58 22.82 -13.26
CA ILE A 127 -7.57 22.49 -14.28
C ILE A 127 -6.82 23.78 -14.64
N LEU A 128 -5.50 23.78 -14.47
CA LEU A 128 -4.62 24.87 -14.86
C LEU A 128 -4.13 24.66 -16.30
N PRO A 129 -3.75 25.73 -17.03
CA PRO A 129 -3.30 25.61 -18.41
C PRO A 129 -1.89 25.02 -18.57
N GLU A 130 -1.18 24.81 -17.45
CA GLU A 130 0.15 24.22 -17.44
C GLU A 130 0.10 22.77 -17.97
N LYS A 131 1.02 22.47 -18.89
CA LYS A 131 1.20 21.13 -19.46
C LYS A 131 2.67 20.76 -19.28
N GLU A 132 2.91 19.47 -19.13
CA GLU A 132 4.26 18.92 -19.19
C GLU A 132 4.91 19.32 -20.54
N LYS A 133 6.22 19.61 -20.51
CA LYS A 133 6.99 20.00 -21.70
C LYS A 133 7.35 18.80 -22.55
#